data_AF-A0A9C9Q1T8-F1
#
_entry.id   AF-A0A9C9Q1T8-F1
#
_cell.length_a   1.000
_cell.length_b   1.000
_cell.length_c   1.000
_cell.angle_alpha   90.00
_cell.angle_beta   90.00
_cell.angle_gamma   90.00
#
_symmetry.space_group_name_H-M   'P 1'
#
loop_
_entity.id
_entity.type
_entity.pdbx_description
1 polymer ?
#
loop_
_entity_poly.entity_id
_entity_poly.type
_entity_poly.pdbx_seq_one_letter_code
_entity_poly.pdbx_strand_id
1 'polypeptide(L)' 'MSIKKVIQYGDQTLTMETGEVARQADGAVMISLGDTTLLVTCVARKEADPGRD' A
#
# COMPACT_ATOMS: atom_id res chain seq x y z
N MET A 1 9.81 -8.77 -7.97
CA MET A 1 10.53 -7.48 -7.92
C MET A 1 9.64 -6.51 -7.17
N SER A 2 10.19 -5.84 -6.16
CA SER A 2 9.50 -4.75 -5.48
C SER A 2 9.66 -3.44 -6.25
N ILE A 3 8.64 -2.58 -6.20
CA ILE A 3 8.65 -1.24 -6.80
C ILE A 3 8.73 -0.24 -5.66
N LYS A 4 9.75 0.60 -5.68
CA LYS A 4 9.99 1.62 -4.65
C LYS A 4 9.97 3.02 -5.26
N LYS A 5 9.24 3.93 -4.61
CA LYS A 5 9.20 5.35 -4.95
C LYS A 5 9.50 6.19 -3.72
N VAL A 6 10.36 7.19 -3.88
CA VAL A 6 10.77 8.11 -2.84
C VAL A 6 10.49 9.53 -3.32
N ILE A 7 9.85 10.34 -2.47
CA ILE A 7 9.58 11.75 -2.72
C ILE A 7 9.85 12.58 -1.47
N GLN A 8 10.13 13.87 -1.64
CA GLN A 8 10.07 14.80 -0.52
C GLN A 8 8.64 15.23 -0.23
N TYR A 9 8.33 15.24 1.07
CA TYR A 9 7.05 15.66 1.62
C TYR A 9 7.32 16.64 2.77
N GLY A 10 7.34 17.93 2.43
CA GLY A 10 7.85 18.97 3.34
C GLY A 10 9.32 18.70 3.69
N ASP A 11 9.64 18.72 4.98
CA ASP A 11 10.99 18.45 5.49
C ASP A 11 11.29 16.96 5.65
N GLN A 12 10.33 16.07 5.32
CA GLN A 12 10.45 14.63 5.51
C GLN A 12 10.51 13.89 4.18
N THR A 13 11.14 12.71 4.20
CA THR A 13 11.19 11.81 3.04
C THR A 13 10.08 10.78 3.14
N LEU A 14 9.17 10.80 2.17
CA LEU A 14 8.12 9.80 2.02
C LEU A 14 8.60 8.68 1.10
N THR A 15 8.64 7.47 1.63
CA THR A 15 8.96 6.25 0.89
C THR A 15 7.72 5.38 0.75
N MET A 16 7.44 4.92 -0.47
CA MET A 16 6.35 4.01 -0.79
C MET A 16 6.92 2.79 -1.52
N GLU A 17 6.61 1.60 -1.03
CA GLU A 17 7.08 0.34 -1.61
C GLU A 17 5.94 -0.66 -1.75
N THR A 18 5.90 -1.38 -2.88
CA THR A 18 4.89 -2.41 -3.16
C THR A 18 5.51 -3.64 -3.82
N GLY A 19 4.82 -4.77 -3.74
CA GLY A 19 5.20 -6.02 -4.41
C GLY A 19 6.12 -6.95 -3.62
N GLU A 20 6.62 -6.51 -2.46
CA GLU A 20 7.43 -7.34 -1.55
C GLU A 20 6.57 -8.09 -0.53
N VAL A 21 5.68 -7.37 0.15
CA VAL A 21 4.86 -7.86 1.28
C VAL A 21 3.39 -7.96 0.89
N ALA A 22 2.65 -8.88 1.52
CA ALA A 22 1.20 -9.05 1.38
C ALA A 22 0.72 -9.25 -0.07
N ARG A 23 1.49 -10.01 -0.87
CA ARG A 23 1.24 -10.28 -2.30
C ARG A 23 -0.06 -11.03 -2.62
N GLN A 24 -0.78 -11.51 -1.61
CA GLN A 24 -2.09 -12.13 -1.78
C GLN A 24 -3.23 -11.11 -1.78
N ALA A 25 -3.00 -9.91 -1.23
CA ALA A 25 -3.95 -8.82 -1.30
C ALA A 25 -4.02 -8.26 -2.73
N ASP A 26 -5.15 -7.69 -3.10
CA ASP A 26 -5.31 -7.03 -4.41
C ASP A 26 -4.42 -5.79 -4.52
N GLY A 27 -4.12 -5.14 -3.39
CA GLY A 27 -3.11 -4.10 -3.30
C GLY A 27 -2.47 -4.05 -1.91
N ALA A 28 -1.15 -3.83 -1.87
CA ALA A 28 -0.41 -3.62 -0.62
C ALA A 28 0.72 -2.61 -0.83
N VAL A 29 0.85 -1.66 0.10
CA VAL A 29 1.90 -0.64 0.08
C VAL A 29 2.48 -0.49 1.48
N MET A 30 3.81 -0.56 1.58
CA MET A 30 4.56 -0.13 2.74
C MET A 30 4.87 1.37 2.59
N ILE A 31 4.38 2.17 3.52
CA ILE A 31 4.57 3.63 3.54
C ILE A 31 5.46 3.95 4.74
N SER A 32 6.54 4.70 4.51
CA SER A 32 7.41 5.18 5.58
C SER A 32 7.61 6.68 5.46
N LEU A 33 7.43 7.40 6.58
CA LEU A 33 7.66 8.83 6.70
C LEU A 33 8.44 9.08 8.00
N GLY A 34 9.73 9.42 7.86
CA GLY A 34 10.65 9.46 9.00
C GLY A 34 10.72 8.10 9.70
N ASP A 35 10.49 8.07 11.01
CA ASP A 35 10.53 6.86 11.84
C ASP A 35 9.19 6.09 11.89
N THR A 36 8.14 6.62 11.24
CA THR A 36 6.83 5.97 11.22
C THR A 36 6.63 5.16 9.95
N THR A 37 6.27 3.89 10.11
CA THR A 37 5.98 2.98 9.00
C THR A 37 4.58 2.39 9.14
N LEU A 38 3.85 2.35 8.02
CA LEU A 38 2.51 1.79 7.90
C LEU A 38 2.49 0.75 6.77
N LEU A 39 1.94 -0.43 7.06
CA LEU A 39 1.55 -1.39 6.04
C LEU A 39 0.06 -1.20 5.72
N VAL A 40 -0.25 -0.76 4.51
CA VAL A 40 -1.63 -0.57 4.04
C VAL A 40 -1.97 -1.66 3.04
N THR A 41 -3.06 -2.38 3.27
CA THR A 41 -3.55 -3.45 2.39
C THR A 41 -5.00 -3.22 1.99
N CYS A 42 -5.33 -3.48 0.74
CA CYS A 42 -6.69 -3.47 0.22
C CYS A 42 -7.02 -4.85 -0.37
N VAL A 43 -8.21 -5.35 -0.04
CA VAL A 43 -8.75 -6.59 -0.59
C VAL A 43 -10.18 -6.32 -1.06
N ALA A 44 -10.45 -6.60 -2.32
CA ALA A 44 -11.75 -6.46 -2.95
C ALA A 44 -12.31 -7.83 -3.31
N ARG A 45 -13.61 -8.04 -3.05
CA ARG A 45 -14.28 -9.22 -3.60
C ARG A 45 -14.38 -9.07 -5.11
N LYS A 46 -14.02 -10.13 -5.85
CA LYS A 46 -14.12 -10.16 -7.32
C LYS A 46 -15.57 -10.11 -7.82
N GLU A 47 -16.48 -10.63 -7.00
CA GLU A 47 -17.92 -10.68 -7.29
C GLU A 47 -18.66 -9.78 -6.32
N ALA A 48 -19.57 -8.96 -6.86
CA ALA A 48 -20.48 -8.13 -6.08
C ALA A 48 -21.54 -8.99 -5.39
N ASP A 49 -22.01 -8.54 -4.23
CA ASP A 49 -23.14 -9.17 -3.55
C ASP A 49 -24.45 -8.75 -4.23
N PRO A 50 -25.23 -9.67 -4.82
CA PRO A 50 -26.46 -9.32 -5.53
C PRO A 50 -27.51 -8.61 -4.68
N GLY A 51 -27.44 -8.73 -3.35
CA GLY A 51 -28.39 -8.13 -2.42
C GLY A 51 -27.92 -6.81 -1.80
N ARG A 52 -26.82 -6.23 -2.30
CA ARG A 52 -26.18 -5.06 -1.68
C ARG A 52 -26.23 -3.85 -2.60
N ASP A 53 -27.14 -2.93 -2.30
CA ASP A 53 -27.13 -1.52 -2.75
C ASP A 53 -26.27 -0.64 -1.81
#